data_AF-A0A1B2M063-F1
#
_entry.id   AF-A0A1B2M063-F1
#
_cell.length_a   1.000
_cell.length_b   1.000
_cell.length_c   1.000
_cell.angle_alpha   90.00
_cell.angle_beta   90.00
_cell.angle_gamma   90.00
#
_symmetry.space_group_name_H-M   'P 1'
#
loop_
_entity.id
_entity.type
_entity.pdbx_description
1 polymer ?
#
loop_
_entity_poly.entity_id
_entity_poly.type
_entity_poly.pdbx_seq_one_letter_code
_entity_poly.pdbx_strand_id
1 'polypeptide(L)'
;MQIIRNSLGVWRDLGFKQVVLLSVLDGRSNLVCACLDGTRFSIQEAQILTTIHHDCRCCFVGIHHDCLPGTRAFVMDTKAAKNIEMKYRQQKIGQVDANITFIEWFDSCTTRFQLEYLGAFRFNLFKNHNYKLTDFVDLRTFKILNNEEIIRP
;
A
#
# COMPACT_ATOMS: atom_id res chain seq x y z
N MET A 1 -1.10 25.30 -4.92
CA MET A 1 -1.55 24.90 -3.56
C MET A 1 -0.97 23.51 -3.28
N GLN A 2 0.25 23.44 -2.76
CA GLN A 2 0.84 22.18 -2.28
C GLN A 2 0.12 21.82 -1.00
N ILE A 3 -0.86 20.92 -1.10
CA ILE A 3 -1.45 20.27 0.07
C ILE A 3 -0.29 19.62 0.82
N ILE A 4 -0.14 20.01 2.09
CA ILE A 4 0.92 19.64 3.01
C ILE A 4 1.16 18.13 2.95
N ARG A 5 2.14 17.68 2.16
CA ARG A 5 2.50 16.25 2.01
C ARG A 5 3.29 15.71 3.20
N ASN A 6 3.60 16.53 4.20
CA ASN A 6 4.27 16.10 5.43
C ASN A 6 3.36 16.28 6.65
N SER A 7 2.42 15.36 6.82
CA SER A 7 1.63 15.21 8.07
C SER A 7 2.53 14.90 9.30
N LEU A 8 3.78 14.50 9.08
CA LEU A 8 4.75 14.18 10.15
C LEU A 8 4.99 15.33 11.12
N GLY A 9 5.07 16.58 10.63
CA GLY A 9 5.23 17.75 11.49
C GLY A 9 4.02 17.93 12.42
N VAL A 10 2.82 17.77 11.88
CA VAL A 10 1.57 17.83 12.65
C VAL A 10 1.53 16.74 13.72
N TRP A 11 1.88 15.50 13.38
CA TRP A 11 1.90 14.40 14.35
C TRP A 11 2.91 14.63 15.48
N ARG A 12 4.09 15.15 15.14
CA ARG A 12 5.10 15.52 16.14
C ARG A 12 4.58 16.59 17.08
N ASP A 13 3.98 17.64 16.53
CA ASP A 13 3.51 18.80 17.31
C ASP A 13 2.29 18.42 18.19
N LEU A 14 1.50 17.42 17.77
CA LEU A 14 0.45 16.78 18.57
C LEU A 14 0.99 15.80 19.63
N GLY A 15 2.30 15.60 19.73
CA GLY A 15 2.94 14.77 20.77
C GLY A 15 3.04 13.28 20.44
N PHE A 16 2.77 12.85 19.20
CA PHE A 16 2.99 11.46 18.80
C PHE A 16 4.48 11.16 18.69
N LYS A 17 4.89 9.92 19.04
CA LYS A 17 6.27 9.43 18.88
C LYS A 17 6.44 8.54 17.66
N GLN A 18 5.36 7.85 17.28
CA GLN A 18 5.32 6.90 16.19
C GLN A 18 4.19 7.24 15.23
N VAL A 19 4.42 6.86 13.98
CA VAL A 19 3.44 6.94 12.90
C VAL A 19 3.40 5.59 12.19
N VAL A 20 2.27 5.30 11.56
CA VAL A 20 2.11 4.18 10.65
C VAL A 20 1.90 4.69 9.24
N LEU A 21 2.55 4.04 8.27
CA LEU A 21 2.32 4.33 6.85
C LEU A 21 1.08 3.58 6.38
N LEU A 22 0.09 4.32 5.87
CA LEU A 22 -1.09 3.76 5.24
C LEU A 22 -1.08 4.05 3.74
N SER A 23 -1.04 3.00 2.94
CA SER A 23 -1.28 2.99 1.51
C SER A 23 -2.78 3.06 1.20
N VAL A 24 -3.13 3.36 -0.05
CA VAL A 24 -4.51 3.20 -0.51
C VAL A 24 -4.71 1.75 -0.95
N LEU A 25 -5.81 1.13 -0.54
CA LEU A 25 -6.17 -0.22 -1.01
C LEU A 25 -6.82 -0.12 -2.40
N ASP A 26 -6.02 0.15 -3.44
CA ASP A 26 -6.48 0.12 -4.82
C ASP A 26 -5.43 -0.41 -5.80
N GLY A 27 -5.86 -0.74 -7.02
CA GLY A 27 -4.97 -1.24 -8.07
C GLY A 27 -3.98 -0.22 -8.64
N ARG A 28 -3.87 0.98 -8.05
CA ARG A 28 -2.93 2.05 -8.46
C ARG A 28 -1.86 2.33 -7.43
N SER A 29 -1.97 1.78 -6.22
CA SER A 29 -0.88 1.80 -5.25
C SER A 29 0.28 0.97 -5.77
N ASN A 30 1.49 1.52 -5.76
CA ASN A 30 2.64 0.77 -6.25
C ASN A 30 3.06 -0.33 -5.26
N LEU A 31 3.91 -1.25 -5.72
CA LEU A 31 4.34 -2.39 -4.92
C LEU A 31 5.13 -2.00 -3.66
N VAL A 32 5.93 -0.94 -3.72
CA VAL A 32 6.72 -0.48 -2.56
C VAL A 32 5.78 0.00 -1.45
N CYS A 33 4.82 0.86 -1.78
CA CYS A 33 3.79 1.33 -0.86
C CYS A 33 2.90 0.20 -0.34
N ALA A 34 2.53 -0.74 -1.21
CA ALA A 34 1.79 -1.94 -0.82
C ALA A 34 2.57 -2.75 0.24
N CYS A 35 3.88 -2.91 0.05
CA CYS A 35 4.72 -3.66 0.99
C CYS A 35 5.01 -2.90 2.29
N LEU A 36 5.09 -1.57 2.25
CA LEU A 36 5.31 -0.74 3.44
C LEU A 36 4.02 -0.47 4.23
N ASP A 37 2.85 -0.77 3.68
CA ASP A 37 1.57 -0.53 4.32
C ASP A 37 1.45 -1.23 5.69
N GLY A 38 1.03 -0.49 6.71
CA GLY A 38 0.95 -0.98 8.08
C GLY A 38 2.28 -0.97 8.85
N THR A 39 3.39 -0.59 8.21
CA THR A 39 4.69 -0.48 8.88
C THR A 39 4.72 0.73 9.80
N ARG A 40 5.19 0.52 11.04
CA ARG A 40 5.36 1.58 12.06
C ARG A 40 6.75 2.16 11.98
N PHE A 41 6.84 3.48 12.12
CA PHE A 41 8.09 4.23 12.11
C PHE A 41 8.10 5.20 13.29
N SER A 42 9.28 5.48 13.82
CA SER A 42 9.46 6.73 14.56
C SER A 42 9.27 7.91 13.62
N ILE A 43 8.90 9.07 14.18
CA ILE A 43 8.74 10.29 13.36
C ILE A 43 10.04 10.65 12.62
N GLN A 44 11.22 10.41 13.23
CA GLN A 44 12.50 10.67 12.57
C GLN A 44 12.74 9.74 11.36
N GLU A 45 12.49 8.44 11.51
CA GLU A 45 12.63 7.48 10.40
C GLU A 45 11.66 7.79 9.27
N ALA A 46 10.43 8.16 9.60
CA ALA A 46 9.40 8.48 8.62
C ALA A 46 9.75 9.70 7.74
N GLN A 47 10.60 10.62 8.22
CA GLN A 47 11.02 11.77 7.40
C GLN A 47 11.77 11.34 6.13
N ILE A 48 12.54 10.25 6.20
CA ILE A 48 13.29 9.68 5.06
C ILE A 48 12.31 9.15 3.99
N LEU A 49 11.13 8.70 4.40
CA LEU A 49 10.10 8.11 3.54
C LEU A 49 9.22 9.14 2.82
N THR A 50 9.36 10.44 3.12
CA THR A 50 8.51 11.48 2.52
C THR A 50 8.78 11.69 1.02
N THR A 51 9.86 11.12 0.50
CA THR A 51 10.33 11.27 -0.89
C THR A 51 10.41 9.95 -1.68
N ILE A 52 9.82 8.85 -1.22
CA ILE A 52 9.98 7.50 -1.85
C ILE A 52 9.69 7.53 -3.35
N HIS A 53 8.65 8.24 -3.80
CA HIS A 53 8.41 8.47 -5.23
C HIS A 53 7.43 9.63 -5.46
N HIS A 54 7.38 10.09 -6.72
CA HIS A 54 6.38 11.04 -7.18
C HIS A 54 4.97 10.46 -7.04
N ASP A 55 4.02 11.34 -6.70
CA ASP A 55 2.60 11.03 -6.51
C ASP A 55 2.31 9.85 -5.59
N CYS A 56 3.10 9.74 -4.52
CA CYS A 56 2.77 8.88 -3.40
C CYS A 56 1.37 9.19 -2.86
N ARG A 57 0.57 8.12 -2.75
CA ARG A 57 -0.81 8.16 -2.27
C ARG A 57 -0.93 7.66 -0.84
N CYS A 58 0.19 7.32 -0.21
CA CYS A 58 0.23 6.98 1.18
C CYS A 58 0.04 8.21 2.06
N CYS A 59 -0.41 7.98 3.29
CA CYS A 59 -0.40 8.96 4.35
C CYS A 59 0.24 8.36 5.60
N PHE A 60 0.86 9.22 6.41
CA PHE A 60 1.26 8.87 7.76
C PHE A 60 0.14 9.23 8.73
N VAL A 61 -0.15 8.32 9.65
CA VAL A 61 -1.11 8.50 10.74
C VAL A 61 -0.40 8.32 12.07
N GLY A 62 -0.58 9.27 13.00
CA GLY A 62 -0.05 9.18 14.35
C GLY A 62 -0.71 8.03 15.11
N ILE A 63 0.10 7.22 15.79
CA ILE A 63 -0.39 6.06 16.54
C ILE A 63 0.08 6.15 18.01
N HIS A 64 -0.87 5.94 18.92
CA HIS A 64 -0.62 5.94 20.38
C HIS A 64 -0.79 4.55 20.99
N HIS A 65 -1.60 3.68 20.38
CA HIS A 65 -1.91 2.33 20.84
C HIS A 65 -1.44 1.29 19.81
N ASP A 66 -1.65 0.01 20.08
CA ASP A 66 -1.26 -1.05 19.14
C ASP A 66 -2.17 -1.17 17.90
N CYS A 67 -3.29 -0.47 17.82
CA CYS A 67 -4.17 -0.52 16.66
C CYS A 67 -4.68 0.86 16.24
N LEU A 68 -4.95 0.97 14.95
CA LEU A 68 -5.66 2.09 14.37
C LEU A 68 -7.18 1.90 14.57
N PRO A 69 -7.90 2.92 15.03
CA PRO A 69 -9.36 2.85 15.09
C PRO A 69 -9.99 3.01 13.70
N GLY A 70 -11.12 2.36 13.50
CA GLY A 70 -12.00 2.59 12.35
C GLY A 70 -11.72 1.69 11.15
N THR A 71 -12.20 2.13 9.99
CA THR A 71 -12.17 1.37 8.74
C THR A 71 -11.46 2.16 7.64
N ARG A 72 -10.88 1.44 6.66
CA ARG A 72 -10.25 1.99 5.47
C ARG A 72 -11.01 1.55 4.22
N ALA A 73 -11.24 2.49 3.32
CA ALA A 73 -11.87 2.20 2.04
C ALA A 73 -10.93 1.43 1.10
N PHE A 74 -11.50 0.55 0.28
CA PHE A 74 -10.78 -0.15 -0.78
C PHE A 74 -11.50 -0.07 -2.12
N VAL A 75 -10.73 -0.23 -3.20
CA VAL A 75 -11.19 -0.39 -4.58
C VAL A 75 -10.42 -1.54 -5.23
N MET A 76 -11.05 -2.71 -5.28
CA MET A 76 -10.54 -3.94 -5.92
C MET A 76 -10.73 -3.88 -7.44
N ASP A 77 -10.22 -2.82 -8.06
CA ASP A 77 -10.19 -2.62 -9.51
C ASP A 77 -9.00 -1.72 -9.86
N THR A 78 -8.44 -1.92 -11.05
CA THR A 78 -7.39 -1.03 -11.59
C THR A 78 -7.97 0.27 -12.14
N LYS A 79 -9.27 0.29 -12.47
CA LYS A 79 -9.99 1.47 -12.92
C LYS A 79 -10.37 2.38 -11.76
N ALA A 80 -10.44 3.68 -12.03
CA ALA A 80 -11.02 4.64 -11.10
C ALA A 80 -12.49 4.28 -10.80
N ALA A 81 -12.95 4.44 -9.55
CA ALA A 81 -14.30 4.10 -9.11
C ALA A 81 -15.41 4.65 -10.02
N LYS A 82 -15.25 5.88 -10.54
CA LYS A 82 -16.18 6.51 -11.49
C LYS A 82 -16.35 5.72 -12.80
N ASN A 83 -15.33 4.99 -13.23
CA ASN A 83 -15.28 4.20 -14.46
C ASN A 83 -15.68 2.73 -14.24
N ILE A 84 -15.97 2.32 -13.00
CA ILE A 84 -16.52 1.00 -12.69
C ILE A 84 -18.03 1.07 -12.91
N GLU A 85 -18.57 0.16 -13.71
CA GLU A 85 -20.02 0.07 -13.94
C GLU A 85 -20.77 -0.09 -12.60
N MET A 86 -21.85 0.68 -12.43
CA MET A 86 -22.58 0.78 -11.15
C MET A 86 -22.94 -0.58 -10.55
N LYS A 87 -23.40 -1.52 -11.38
CA LYS A 87 -23.78 -2.89 -10.96
C LYS A 87 -22.64 -3.69 -10.31
N TYR A 88 -21.38 -3.38 -10.62
CA TYR A 88 -20.22 -4.10 -10.08
C TYR A 88 -19.56 -3.36 -8.90
N ARG A 89 -19.99 -2.13 -8.57
CA ARG A 89 -19.33 -1.33 -7.53
C ARG A 89 -19.42 -1.95 -6.14
N GLN A 90 -20.57 -2.52 -5.77
CA GLN A 90 -20.77 -3.13 -4.45
C GLN A 90 -19.82 -4.31 -4.18
N GLN A 91 -19.35 -5.00 -5.22
CA GLN A 91 -18.45 -6.14 -5.09
C GLN A 91 -16.97 -5.71 -5.09
N LYS A 92 -16.67 -4.51 -5.58
CA LYS A 92 -15.29 -4.02 -5.79
C LYS A 92 -14.91 -2.86 -4.87
N ILE A 93 -15.88 -2.15 -4.34
CA ILE A 93 -15.68 -0.97 -3.50
C ILE A 93 -16.31 -1.24 -2.15
N GLY A 94 -15.55 -1.04 -1.09
CA GLY A 94 -16.04 -1.26 0.26
C GLY A 94 -15.10 -0.67 1.30
N GLN A 95 -15.22 -1.17 2.52
CA GLN A 95 -14.36 -0.81 3.63
C GLN A 95 -13.91 -2.09 4.35
N VAL A 96 -12.69 -2.06 4.87
CA VAL A 96 -12.11 -3.09 5.75
C VAL A 96 -11.62 -2.44 7.02
N ASP A 97 -11.30 -3.23 8.05
CA ASP A 97 -10.65 -2.72 9.26
C ASP A 97 -9.36 -1.96 8.91
N ALA A 98 -9.09 -0.83 9.58
CA ALA A 98 -7.95 0.02 9.28
C ALA A 98 -6.59 -0.65 9.52
N ASN A 99 -6.56 -1.74 10.30
CA ASN A 99 -5.35 -2.52 10.58
C ASN A 99 -5.08 -3.60 9.54
N ILE A 100 -6.00 -3.86 8.61
CA ILE A 100 -5.75 -4.77 7.49
C ILE A 100 -4.72 -4.14 6.55
N THR A 101 -3.56 -4.80 6.45
CA THR A 101 -2.48 -4.40 5.55
C THR A 101 -2.85 -4.62 4.10
N PHE A 102 -2.15 -3.95 3.19
CA PHE A 102 -2.34 -4.14 1.76
C PHE A 102 -2.05 -5.59 1.37
N ILE A 103 -1.06 -6.24 1.98
CA ILE A 103 -0.74 -7.66 1.71
C ILE A 103 -1.94 -8.54 2.08
N GLU A 104 -2.48 -8.40 3.29
CA GLU A 104 -3.64 -9.18 3.74
C GLU A 104 -4.89 -8.91 2.89
N TRP A 105 -5.16 -7.64 2.58
CA TRP A 105 -6.25 -7.27 1.69
C TRP A 105 -6.04 -7.86 0.29
N PHE A 106 -4.82 -7.77 -0.26
CA PHE A 106 -4.48 -8.27 -1.57
C PHE A 106 -4.66 -9.79 -1.67
N ASP A 107 -4.29 -10.52 -0.62
CA ASP A 107 -4.49 -11.98 -0.55
C ASP A 107 -5.98 -12.37 -0.60
N SER A 108 -6.85 -11.54 -0.01
CA SER A 108 -8.31 -11.71 -0.09
C SER A 108 -8.92 -11.31 -1.44
N CYS A 109 -8.16 -10.63 -2.31
CA CYS A 109 -8.68 -10.16 -3.59
C CYS A 109 -8.86 -11.29 -4.61
N THR A 110 -9.73 -11.03 -5.60
CA THR A 110 -9.94 -11.99 -6.71
C THR A 110 -8.66 -12.26 -7.49
N THR A 111 -8.50 -13.49 -7.99
CA THR A 111 -7.40 -13.91 -8.89
C THR A 111 -7.22 -12.97 -10.07
N ARG A 112 -8.34 -12.48 -10.63
CA ARG A 112 -8.33 -11.52 -11.74
C ARG A 112 -7.66 -10.21 -11.32
N PHE A 113 -8.04 -9.64 -10.17
CA PHE A 113 -7.43 -8.41 -9.68
C PHE A 113 -5.94 -8.60 -9.38
N GLN A 114 -5.58 -9.72 -8.75
CA GLN A 114 -4.19 -10.05 -8.45
C GLN A 114 -3.33 -10.15 -9.74
N LEU A 115 -3.87 -10.76 -10.80
CA LEU A 115 -3.22 -10.83 -12.12
C LEU A 115 -3.10 -9.45 -12.78
N GLU A 116 -4.17 -8.65 -12.78
CA GLU A 116 -4.15 -7.29 -13.35
C GLU A 116 -3.14 -6.39 -12.61
N TYR A 117 -3.04 -6.51 -11.28
CA TYR A 117 -2.14 -5.72 -10.45
C TYR A 117 -0.67 -6.12 -10.61
N LEU A 118 -0.35 -7.41 -10.58
CA LEU A 118 1.04 -7.90 -10.66
C LEU A 118 1.58 -7.99 -12.10
N GLY A 119 0.69 -8.14 -13.07
CA GLY A 119 1.03 -8.58 -14.41
C GLY A 119 1.41 -10.07 -14.46
N ALA A 120 1.42 -10.64 -15.67
CA ALA A 120 1.54 -12.09 -15.87
C ALA A 120 2.78 -12.72 -15.21
N PHE A 121 3.94 -12.07 -15.33
CA PHE A 121 5.21 -12.59 -14.83
C PHE A 121 5.23 -12.72 -13.29
N ARG A 122 5.01 -11.61 -12.58
CA ARG A 122 5.00 -11.59 -11.11
C ARG A 122 3.83 -12.41 -10.55
N PHE A 123 2.68 -12.41 -11.22
CA PHE A 123 1.54 -13.22 -10.83
C PHE A 123 1.85 -14.73 -10.87
N ASN A 124 2.56 -15.20 -11.91
CA ASN A 124 2.98 -16.60 -12.00
C ASN A 124 3.91 -16.98 -10.83
N LEU A 125 4.88 -16.12 -10.50
CA LEU A 125 5.78 -16.33 -9.36
C LEU A 125 5.00 -16.37 -8.03
N PHE A 126 4.09 -15.42 -7.85
CA PHE A 126 3.24 -15.30 -6.67
C PHE A 126 2.35 -16.54 -6.47
N LYS A 127 1.67 -17.00 -7.52
CA LYS A 127 0.72 -18.13 -7.41
C LYS A 127 1.36 -19.50 -7.43
N ASN A 128 2.38 -19.71 -8.26
CA ASN A 128 2.90 -21.05 -8.55
C ASN A 128 4.24 -21.33 -7.88
N HIS A 129 4.93 -20.30 -7.38
CA HIS A 129 6.28 -20.42 -6.82
C HIS A 129 6.42 -19.85 -5.40
N ASN A 130 5.30 -19.59 -4.71
CA ASN A 130 5.25 -19.09 -3.32
C ASN A 130 5.96 -17.75 -3.08
N TYR A 131 6.19 -16.95 -4.12
CA TYR A 131 6.68 -15.58 -3.95
C TYR A 131 5.64 -14.74 -3.22
N LYS A 132 6.10 -13.79 -2.42
CA LYS A 132 5.29 -12.77 -1.74
C LYS A 132 5.43 -11.43 -2.45
N LEU A 133 4.54 -10.48 -2.15
CA LEU A 133 4.66 -9.12 -2.69
C LEU A 133 6.00 -8.47 -2.35
N THR A 134 6.53 -8.76 -1.16
CA THR A 134 7.83 -8.26 -0.69
C THR A 134 9.00 -8.75 -1.52
N ASP A 135 8.87 -9.86 -2.24
CA ASP A 135 9.95 -10.42 -3.06
C ASP A 135 10.09 -9.70 -4.41
N PHE A 136 9.15 -8.79 -4.73
CA PHE A 136 9.17 -8.00 -5.97
C PHE A 136 9.73 -6.58 -5.77
N VAL A 137 10.19 -6.26 -4.56
CA VAL A 137 10.67 -4.93 -4.19
C VAL A 137 11.93 -5.04 -3.33
N ASP A 138 12.84 -4.09 -3.50
CA ASP A 138 13.89 -3.82 -2.53
C ASP A 138 13.43 -2.69 -1.61
N LEU A 139 13.12 -3.04 -0.36
CA LEU A 139 12.67 -2.09 0.66
C LEU A 139 13.80 -1.22 1.24
N ARG A 140 15.08 -1.53 0.96
CA ARG A 140 16.21 -0.69 1.37
C ARG A 140 16.39 0.49 0.45
N THR A 141 16.22 0.27 -0.85
CA THR A 141 16.34 1.29 -1.89
C THR A 141 15.00 1.83 -2.39
N PHE A 142 13.89 1.28 -1.87
CA PHE A 142 12.52 1.60 -2.29
C PHE A 142 12.28 1.41 -3.80
N LYS A 143 12.87 0.37 -4.35
CA LYS A 143 12.83 0.07 -5.79
C LYS A 143 11.95 -1.14 -6.07
N ILE A 144 11.15 -1.05 -7.14
CA ILE A 144 10.47 -2.22 -7.70
C ILE A 144 11.46 -2.97 -8.58
N LEU A 145 11.66 -4.25 -8.29
CA LEU A 145 12.60 -5.10 -9.02
C LEU A 145 12.06 -5.43 -10.41
N ASN A 146 12.93 -5.39 -11.41
CA ASN A 146 12.61 -5.88 -12.74
C ASN A 146 12.65 -7.42 -12.79
N ASN A 147 12.22 -8.02 -13.91
CA ASN A 147 12.13 -9.48 -14.00
C ASN A 147 13.48 -10.19 -13.86
N GLU A 148 14.58 -9.57 -14.30
CA GLU A 148 15.93 -10.14 -14.22
C GLU A 148 16.46 -10.12 -12.78
N GLU A 149 16.22 -9.01 -12.08
CA GLU A 149 16.55 -8.81 -10.66
C GLU A 149 15.78 -9.76 -9.74
N ILE A 150 14.55 -10.15 -10.11
CA ILE A 150 13.74 -11.11 -9.34
C ILE A 150 14.28 -12.55 -9.50
N ILE A 151 14.71 -12.95 -10.70
CA ILE A 151 15.19 -14.31 -10.97
C ILE A 151 16.61 -14.53 -10.45
N ARG A 152 17.40 -13.46 -10.33
CA ARG A 152 18.78 -13.47 -9.83
C ARG A 152 18.87 -12.68 -8.52
N PRO A 153 18.35 -13.24 -7.41
CA PRO A 153 18.37 -12.60 -6.11
C PRO A 153 19.80 -12.42 -5.56
#